data_AF-A0A642V4G1-F1
#
_entry.id   AF-A0A642V4G1-F1
#
_cell.length_a   1.000
_cell.length_b   1.000
_cell.length_c   1.000
_cell.angle_alpha   90.00
_cell.angle_beta   90.00
_cell.angle_gamma   90.00
#
_symmetry.space_group_name_H-M   'P 1'
#
loop_
_entity.id
_entity.type
_entity.pdbx_description
1 polymer ?
#
loop_
_entity_poly.entity_id
_entity_poly.type
_entity_poly.pdbx_seq_one_letter_code
_entity_poly.pdbx_strand_id
1 'polypeptide(L)'
;MSVPPLTTVICLNVPEGWLFGIDLQFFQTTPQFHGVKAIPNGIHVVHWGVDQQNVRSGHFFIAEDQKIVILRWNKEKEEMEVGDEIGELDISAIKSSEWKAFPRERQNVYADMV
;
A
#
# COMPACT_ATOMS: atom_id res chain seq x y z
N MET A 1 -12.08 14.48 -9.16
CA MET A 1 -11.77 13.64 -7.99
C MET A 1 -10.35 13.94 -7.54
N SER A 2 -10.10 14.15 -6.25
CA SER A 2 -8.77 14.53 -5.74
C SER A 2 -7.88 13.30 -5.64
N VAL A 3 -6.80 13.26 -6.43
CA VAL A 3 -5.70 12.30 -6.23
C VAL A 3 -5.14 12.50 -4.81
N PRO A 4 -4.71 11.44 -4.10
CA PRO A 4 -4.05 11.60 -2.81
C PRO A 4 -2.90 12.61 -2.97
N PRO A 5 -2.71 13.57 -2.04
CA PRO A 5 -1.65 14.57 -2.19
C PRO A 5 -0.26 13.92 -2.18
N LEU A 6 -0.11 12.78 -1.51
CA LEU A 6 1.14 12.03 -1.34
C LEU A 6 1.02 10.61 -1.89
N THR A 7 2.16 9.95 -2.11
CA THR A 7 2.19 8.59 -2.63
C THR A 7 1.32 7.63 -1.81
N THR A 8 0.61 6.75 -2.51
CA THR A 8 -0.20 5.67 -1.91
C THR A 8 0.14 4.33 -2.57
N VAL A 9 0.54 3.36 -1.74
CA VAL A 9 0.69 1.96 -2.12
C VAL A 9 -0.63 1.25 -1.88
N ILE A 10 -1.20 0.67 -2.92
CA ILE A 10 -2.41 -0.16 -2.87
C ILE A 10 -2.01 -1.62 -2.94
N CYS A 11 -2.49 -2.42 -1.99
CA CYS A 11 -2.22 -3.86 -1.93
C CYS A 11 -3.47 -4.65 -2.26
N LEU A 12 -3.37 -5.55 -3.25
CA LEU A 12 -4.47 -6.38 -3.73
C LEU A 12 -4.14 -7.86 -3.49
N ASN A 13 -5.12 -8.58 -2.94
CA ASN A 13 -5.07 -10.03 -2.72
C ASN A 13 -3.89 -10.54 -1.87
N VAL A 14 -3.25 -9.67 -1.08
CA VAL A 14 -2.17 -10.08 -0.18
C VAL A 14 -2.74 -11.08 0.84
N PRO A 15 -2.13 -12.26 1.04
CA PRO A 15 -2.65 -13.25 1.96
C PRO A 15 -2.79 -12.69 3.38
N GLU A 16 -3.83 -13.13 4.09
CA GLU A 16 -4.03 -12.81 5.50
C GLU A 16 -2.93 -13.42 6.36
N GLY A 17 -2.51 -12.71 7.41
CA GLY A 17 -1.53 -13.20 8.36
C GLY A 17 -0.08 -13.03 7.92
N TRP A 18 0.16 -12.55 6.71
CA TRP A 18 1.49 -12.22 6.22
C TRP A 18 2.04 -10.98 6.90
N LEU A 19 3.37 -10.85 6.90
CA LEU A 19 3.99 -9.57 7.16
C LEU A 19 3.97 -8.71 5.90
N PHE A 20 3.56 -7.46 6.09
CA PHE A 20 3.77 -6.40 5.13
C PHE A 20 4.42 -5.22 5.84
N GLY A 21 5.38 -4.58 5.20
CA GLY A 21 6.11 -3.46 5.76
C GLY A 21 6.49 -2.40 4.74
N ILE A 22 6.76 -1.23 5.27
CA ILE A 22 7.34 -0.09 4.58
C ILE A 22 8.52 0.41 5.39
N ASP A 23 9.67 0.53 4.75
CA ASP A 23 10.95 0.87 5.36
C ASP A 23 11.21 0.02 6.61
N LEU A 24 11.30 0.65 7.78
CA LEU A 24 11.55 -0.02 9.06
C LEU A 24 10.28 -0.51 9.77
N GLN A 25 9.10 -0.13 9.29
CA GLN A 25 7.83 -0.50 9.89
C GLN A 25 7.26 -1.75 9.21
N PHE A 26 6.64 -2.62 10.00
CA PHE A 26 5.90 -3.77 9.48
C PHE A 26 4.73 -4.12 10.39
N PHE A 27 3.74 -4.77 9.81
CA PHE A 27 2.52 -5.20 10.47
C PHE A 27 2.03 -6.50 9.83
N GLN A 28 1.13 -7.18 10.53
CA GLN A 28 0.47 -8.36 10.01
C GLN A 28 -0.73 -7.93 9.15
N THR A 29 -0.86 -8.52 7.96
CA THR A 29 -1.99 -8.28 7.06
C THR A 29 -3.27 -8.87 7.64
N THR A 30 -4.36 -8.15 7.41
CA THR A 30 -5.72 -8.57 7.77
C THR A 30 -6.57 -8.57 6.50
N PRO A 31 -7.78 -9.16 6.52
CA PRO A 31 -8.69 -9.06 5.37
C PRO A 31 -9.10 -7.61 5.05
N GLN A 32 -8.88 -6.66 5.97
CA GLN A 32 -9.13 -5.24 5.77
C GLN A 32 -7.87 -4.44 5.39
N PHE A 33 -6.72 -5.10 5.25
CA PHE A 33 -5.50 -4.45 4.80
C PHE A 33 -5.54 -4.20 3.29
N HIS A 34 -5.42 -2.92 2.90
CA HIS A 34 -5.48 -2.49 1.50
C HIS A 34 -4.25 -1.68 1.06
N GLY A 35 -3.21 -1.61 1.89
CA GLY A 35 -1.98 -0.88 1.59
C GLY A 35 -1.68 0.28 2.54
N VAL A 36 -0.80 1.19 2.09
CA VAL A 36 -0.22 2.29 2.88
C VAL A 36 -0.37 3.59 2.12
N LYS A 37 -0.79 4.66 2.79
CA LYS A 37 -0.96 6.00 2.20
C LYS A 37 -0.14 7.04 2.94
N ALA A 38 -0.08 8.24 2.38
CA ALA A 38 0.64 9.39 2.95
C ALA A 38 2.15 9.14 3.09
N ILE A 39 2.73 8.46 2.10
CA ILE A 39 4.16 8.18 2.04
C ILE A 39 4.88 9.47 1.60
N PRO A 40 5.85 9.98 2.39
CA PRO A 40 6.61 11.19 2.03
C PRO A 40 7.37 11.03 0.72
N ASN A 41 7.76 12.14 0.11
CA ASN A 41 8.58 12.10 -1.11
C ASN A 41 9.98 11.58 -0.79
N GLY A 42 10.52 10.70 -1.64
CA GLY A 42 11.82 10.08 -1.43
C GLY A 42 11.89 8.63 -1.89
N ILE A 43 13.01 7.96 -1.60
CA ILE A 43 13.18 6.53 -1.86
C ILE A 43 12.60 5.76 -0.69
N HIS A 44 11.70 4.83 -0.99
CA HIS A 44 11.08 3.94 -0.01
C HIS A 44 11.17 2.50 -0.47
N VAL A 45 11.03 1.57 0.47
CA VAL A 45 10.93 0.14 0.18
C VAL A 45 9.70 -0.44 0.84
N VAL A 46 8.91 -1.16 0.05
CA VAL A 46 7.86 -2.05 0.57
C VAL A 46 8.42 -3.47 0.62
N HIS A 47 8.10 -4.20 1.68
CA HIS A 47 8.54 -5.60 1.85
C HIS A 47 7.40 -6.47 2.38
N TRP A 48 7.43 -7.74 2.02
CA TRP A 48 6.42 -8.72 2.41
C TRP A 48 7.05 -10.09 2.64
N GLY A 49 6.36 -10.93 3.41
CA GLY A 49 6.75 -12.31 3.67
C GLY A 49 5.73 -13.03 4.55
N VAL A 50 5.89 -14.34 4.70
CA VAL A 50 4.96 -15.18 5.48
C VAL A 50 4.97 -14.77 6.96
N ASP A 51 6.16 -14.62 7.55
CA ASP A 51 6.33 -14.25 8.96
C ASP A 51 7.71 -13.59 9.21
N GLN A 52 8.08 -13.40 10.47
CA GLN A 52 9.34 -12.75 10.85
C GLN A 52 10.59 -13.64 10.67
N GLN A 53 10.40 -14.95 10.54
CA GLN A 53 11.46 -15.95 10.50
C GLN A 53 11.82 -16.32 9.05
N ASN A 54 10.92 -16.05 8.12
CA ASN A 54 11.10 -16.32 6.70
C ASN A 54 11.79 -15.17 5.95
N VAL A 55 12.36 -15.52 4.79
CA VAL A 55 12.91 -14.55 3.85
C VAL A 55 11.81 -13.61 3.38
N ARG A 56 12.13 -12.31 3.29
CA ARG A 56 11.22 -11.28 2.79
C ARG A 56 11.62 -10.88 1.39
N SER A 57 10.62 -10.67 0.55
CA SER A 57 10.77 -9.99 -0.73
C SER A 57 10.42 -8.52 -0.58
N GLY A 58 10.89 -7.67 -1.48
CA GLY A 58 10.58 -6.25 -1.44
C GLY A 58 10.79 -5.56 -2.77
N HIS A 59 10.25 -4.35 -2.86
CA HIS A 59 10.31 -3.51 -4.04
C HIS A 59 10.66 -2.07 -3.63
N PHE A 60 11.72 -1.54 -4.23
CA PHE A 60 12.12 -0.14 -4.08
C PHE A 60 11.36 0.73 -5.07
N PHE A 61 10.86 1.87 -4.59
CA PHE A 61 10.21 2.86 -5.43
C PHE A 61 10.56 4.28 -4.99
N ILE A 62 10.44 5.21 -5.92
CA ILE A 62 10.53 6.65 -5.63
C ILE A 62 9.11 7.16 -5.40
N ALA A 63 8.82 7.60 -4.18
CA ALA A 63 7.60 8.30 -3.82
C ALA A 63 7.68 9.76 -4.28
N GLU A 64 6.59 10.21 -4.89
CA GLU A 64 6.37 11.59 -5.34
C GLU A 64 4.89 11.95 -5.16
N ASP A 65 4.58 13.24 -5.18
CA ASP A 65 3.21 13.72 -5.01
C ASP A 65 2.26 13.02 -6.00
N GLN A 66 1.08 12.63 -5.51
CA GLN A 66 0.02 12.03 -6.33
C GLN A 66 0.34 10.68 -7.00
N LYS A 67 1.45 10.03 -6.66
CA LYS A 67 1.79 8.70 -7.18
C LYS A 67 0.97 7.58 -6.55
N ILE A 68 0.61 6.60 -7.37
CA ILE A 68 -0.03 5.36 -6.94
C ILE A 68 0.88 4.20 -7.32
N VAL A 69 1.22 3.37 -6.34
CA VAL A 69 1.95 2.12 -6.55
C VAL A 69 0.98 0.99 -6.28
N ILE A 70 0.84 0.04 -7.21
CA ILE A 70 -0.04 -1.11 -7.02
C ILE A 70 0.81 -2.35 -6.80
N LEU A 71 0.51 -3.11 -5.75
CA LEU A 71 1.08 -4.42 -5.48
C LEU A 71 -0.05 -5.44 -5.50
N ARG A 72 0.05 -6.46 -6.36
CA ARG A 72 -0.94 -7.52 -6.46
C ARG A 72 -0.28 -8.86 -6.22
N TRP A 73 -0.77 -9.60 -5.23
CA TRP A 73 -0.35 -10.98 -5.05
C TRP A 73 -1.01 -11.87 -6.10
N ASN A 74 -0.20 -12.57 -6.90
CA ASN A 74 -0.63 -13.60 -7.83
C ASN A 74 -0.49 -14.97 -7.18
N LYS A 75 -1.62 -15.56 -6.77
CA LYS A 75 -1.66 -16.86 -6.10
C LYS A 75 -1.17 -18.01 -6.98
N GLU A 76 -1.33 -17.94 -8.29
CA GLU A 76 -0.93 -19.01 -9.21
C GLU A 76 0.58 -19.05 -9.44
N LYS A 77 1.21 -17.87 -9.49
CA LYS A 77 2.66 -17.72 -9.66
C LYS A 77 3.44 -17.69 -8.34
N GLU A 78 2.73 -17.55 -7.23
CA GLU A 78 3.31 -17.28 -5.91
C GLU A 78 4.26 -16.07 -5.93
N GLU A 79 3.84 -14.99 -6.60
CA GLU A 79 4.66 -13.80 -6.82
C GLU A 79 3.86 -12.51 -6.57
N MET A 80 4.56 -11.45 -6.14
CA MET A 80 4.00 -10.10 -6.06
C MET A 80 4.26 -9.35 -7.35
N GLU A 81 3.20 -9.00 -8.06
CA GLU A 81 3.26 -8.18 -9.26
C GLU A 81 3.22 -6.70 -8.87
N VAL A 82 4.05 -5.88 -9.51
CA VAL A 82 4.15 -4.44 -9.24
C VAL A 82 3.61 -3.64 -10.43
N GLY A 83 2.80 -2.63 -10.14
CA GLY A 83 1.90 -1.94 -11.07
C GLY A 83 2.51 -1.31 -12.32
N ASP A 84 3.82 -1.15 -12.42
CA ASP A 84 4.47 -0.72 -13.67
C ASP A 84 4.38 -1.84 -14.75
N GLU A 85 4.27 -3.10 -14.33
CA GLU A 85 4.13 -4.29 -15.19
C GLU A 85 2.67 -4.74 -15.33
N ILE A 86 1.80 -4.33 -14.42
CA ILE A 86 0.37 -4.62 -14.46
C ILE A 86 -0.32 -3.52 -15.25
N GLY A 87 -0.05 -3.52 -16.57
CA GLY A 87 -0.52 -2.52 -17.53
C GLY A 87 -1.96 -2.11 -17.24
N GLU A 88 -2.16 -0.80 -17.09
CA GLU A 88 -3.44 -0.12 -16.79
C GLU A 88 -4.47 -1.06 -16.15
N LEU A 89 -4.17 -1.60 -14.96
CA LEU A 89 -5.20 -2.20 -14.10
C LEU A 89 -6.36 -1.22 -14.11
N ASP A 90 -7.55 -1.69 -14.47
CA ASP A 90 -8.72 -0.86 -14.66
C ASP A 90 -8.99 -0.04 -13.39
N ILE A 91 -8.33 1.11 -13.30
CA ILE A 91 -8.35 1.98 -12.13
C ILE A 91 -9.79 2.48 -11.99
N SER A 92 -10.60 2.42 -13.06
CA SER A 92 -12.02 2.74 -13.03
C SER A 92 -12.81 1.78 -12.13
N ALA A 93 -12.45 0.49 -12.06
CA ALA A 93 -13.10 -0.50 -11.17
C ALA A 93 -12.79 -0.23 -9.69
N ILE A 94 -11.54 0.15 -9.37
CA ILE A 94 -11.13 0.58 -8.02
C ILE A 94 -11.72 1.96 -7.68
N LYS A 95 -11.91 2.84 -8.68
CA LYS A 95 -12.53 4.17 -8.53
C LYS A 95 -14.06 4.13 -8.37
N SER A 96 -14.74 3.06 -8.80
CA SER A 96 -16.20 3.06 -8.96
C SER A 96 -16.98 2.32 -7.88
N SER A 97 -16.38 1.39 -7.14
CA SER A 97 -17.19 0.55 -6.24
C SER A 97 -17.31 1.06 -4.81
N GLU A 98 -16.27 1.26 -3.99
CA GLU A 98 -16.52 1.50 -2.54
C GLU A 98 -15.51 2.39 -1.77
N TRP A 99 -14.91 3.42 -2.39
CA TRP A 99 -14.17 4.42 -1.59
C TRP A 99 -15.11 5.44 -0.95
N LYS A 100 -15.66 5.11 0.24
CA LYS A 100 -16.20 6.14 1.13
C LYS A 100 -15.03 6.91 1.71
N ALA A 101 -14.88 8.17 1.28
CA ALA A 101 -13.89 9.08 1.85
C ALA A 101 -13.95 9.00 3.38
N PHE A 102 -12.84 8.61 4.02
CA PHE A 102 -12.73 8.67 5.46
C PHE A 102 -12.97 10.12 5.91
N PRO A 103 -13.88 10.38 6.87
CA PRO A 103 -14.11 11.72 7.38
C PRO A 103 -12.79 12.34 7.83
N ARG A 104 -12.53 13.60 7.44
CA ARG A 104 -11.30 14.34 7.79
C ARG A 104 -11.14 14.59 9.30
N GLU A 105 -12.10 14.18 10.11
CA GLU A 105 -12.23 14.51 11.53
C GLU A 105 -11.20 13.80 12.44
N ARG A 106 -10.40 12.85 11.92
CA ARG A 106 -9.35 12.16 12.70
C ARG A 106 -7.91 12.55 12.35
N GLN A 107 -7.68 13.67 11.66
CA GLN A 107 -6.32 14.19 11.43
C GLN A 107 -5.80 15.14 12.54
N ASN A 108 -6.62 15.51 13.53
CA ASN A 108 -6.24 16.52 14.54
C ASN A 108 -5.77 15.95 15.90
N VAL A 109 -5.45 14.66 16.03
CA VAL A 109 -5.04 14.09 17.32
C VAL A 109 -3.54 14.26 17.67
N TYR A 110 -2.76 14.98 16.85
CA TYR A 110 -1.33 15.27 17.14
C TYR A 110 -1.02 16.77 17.32
N ALA A 111 -2.01 17.66 17.25
CA ALA A 111 -1.79 19.10 17.36
C ALA A 111 -1.84 19.65 18.81
N ASP A 112 -2.30 18.85 19.79
CA ASP A 112 -2.51 19.29 21.18
C ASP A 112 -1.51 18.69 22.18
N MET A 113 -0.32 18.29 21.73
CA MET A 113 0.80 17.90 22.60
C MET A 113 2.03 18.78 22.35
N VAL A 114 1.88 20.10 22.56
CA VAL A 114 2.95 21.03 22.98
C VAL A 114 2.32 22.13 23.84
#